data_AF-A0A699RUJ8-F1
#
_entry.id   AF-A0A699RUJ8-F1
#
_cell.length_a   1.000
_cell.length_b   1.000
_cell.length_c   1.000
_cell.angle_alpha   90.00
_cell.angle_beta   90.00
_cell.angle_gamma   90.00
#
_symmetry.space_group_name_H-M   'P 1'
#
loop_
_entity.id
_entity.type
_entity.pdbx_description
1 polymer ?
#
loop_
_entity_poly.entity_id
_entity_poly.type
_entity_poly.pdbx_seq_one_letter_code
_entity_poly.pdbx_strand_id
1 'polypeptide(L)' 'MVMSGSQRSKEDDVQKIFTSVFVTNFPDGYGAKDLWNTYKLYGHDVDVFIPDRRTKAAKRFGFVRFIKVLDIDRLINN' A
#
# COMPACT_ATOMS: atom_id res chain seq x y z
N MET A 1 -29.65 13.91 -25.80
CA MET A 1 -28.51 14.08 -24.88
C MET A 1 -28.41 12.84 -24.02
N VAL A 2 -27.55 11.88 -24.38
CA VAL A 2 -27.39 10.64 -23.61
C VAL A 2 -26.44 10.94 -22.45
N MET A 3 -26.96 10.91 -21.23
CA MET A 3 -26.15 10.97 -20.02
C MET A 3 -25.50 9.60 -19.88
N SER A 4 -24.22 9.48 -20.30
CA SER A 4 -23.43 8.29 -20.04
C SER A 4 -23.19 8.22 -18.52
N GLY A 5 -24.03 7.44 -17.84
CA GLY A 5 -23.78 7.06 -16.46
C GLY A 5 -22.53 6.21 -16.45
N SER A 6 -21.42 6.79 -15.97
CA SER A 6 -20.16 6.09 -15.76
C SER A 6 -20.43 4.79 -14.99
N GLN A 7 -20.25 3.65 -15.65
CA GLN A 7 -20.38 2.34 -15.02
C GLN A 7 -19.25 2.21 -14.01
N ARG A 8 -19.56 2.51 -12.74
CA ARG A 8 -18.62 2.31 -11.63
C ARG A 8 -18.28 0.83 -11.56
N SER A 9 -17.01 0.51 -11.77
CA SER A 9 -16.53 -0.85 -11.85
C SER A 9 -16.34 -1.42 -10.44
N LYS A 10 -16.41 -2.75 -10.28
CA LYS A 10 -16.20 -3.37 -8.96
C LYS A 10 -14.79 -3.08 -8.43
N GLU A 11 -13.86 -2.85 -9.34
CA GLU A 11 -12.48 -2.45 -9.11
C GLU A 11 -12.39 -1.08 -8.43
N ASP A 12 -13.26 -0.12 -8.78
CA ASP A 12 -13.31 1.21 -8.14
C ASP A 12 -13.81 1.12 -6.69
N ASP A 13 -14.75 0.23 -6.42
CA ASP A 13 -15.23 0.00 -5.05
C ASP A 13 -14.18 -0.72 -4.19
N VAL A 14 -13.37 -1.61 -4.78
CA VAL A 14 -12.20 -2.21 -4.12
C VAL A 14 -11.14 -1.15 -3.83
N GLN A 15 -10.85 -0.24 -4.76
CA GLN A 15 -9.90 0.87 -4.55
C GLN A 15 -10.32 1.81 -3.39
N LYS A 16 -11.62 1.92 -3.09
CA LYS A 16 -12.11 2.66 -1.91
C LYS A 16 -11.92 1.95 -0.58
N ILE A 17 -11.81 0.62 -0.61
CA ILE A 17 -11.68 -0.22 0.58
C ILE A 17 -10.21 -0.51 0.90
N PHE A 18 -9.36 -0.55 -0.12
CA PHE A 18 -7.95 -0.89 0.01
C PHE A 18 -7.04 0.26 -0.39
N THR A 19 -6.07 0.57 0.47
CA THR A 19 -5.02 1.55 0.17
C THR A 19 -3.69 0.82 0.04
N SER A 20 -2.97 1.04 -1.05
CA SER A 20 -1.63 0.47 -1.26
C SER A 20 -0.58 1.58 -1.24
N VAL A 21 0.45 1.40 -0.42
CA VAL A 21 1.59 2.33 -0.30
C VAL A 21 2.84 1.67 -0.87
N PHE A 22 3.56 2.43 -1.69
CA PHE A 22 4.88 2.04 -2.19
C PHE A 22 5.95 2.47 -1.18
N VAL A 23 6.73 1.51 -0.70
CA VAL A 23 7.77 1.73 0.31
C VAL A 23 9.13 1.46 -0.31
N THR A 24 10.07 2.39 -0.14
CA THR A 24 11.44 2.32 -0.66
C THR A 24 12.41 2.90 0.37
N ASN A 25 13.71 2.76 0.13
CA ASN A 25 14.80 3.29 0.99
C ASN A 25 14.75 2.81 2.46
N PHE A 26 14.14 1.66 2.75
CA PHE A 26 14.25 1.03 4.07
C PHE A 26 15.62 0.36 4.25
N PRO A 27 16.09 0.15 5.49
CA PRO A 27 17.41 -0.42 5.78
C PRO A 27 17.65 -1.78 5.11
N ASP A 28 18.91 -2.10 4.83
CA ASP A 28 19.25 -3.45 4.38
C ASP A 28 18.92 -4.47 5.48
N GLY A 29 18.27 -5.56 5.08
CA GLY A 29 17.76 -6.58 6.01
C GLY A 29 16.33 -6.33 6.52
N TYR A 30 15.74 -5.15 6.28
CA TYR A 30 14.33 -4.92 6.58
C TYR A 30 13.45 -5.81 5.69
N GLY A 31 12.70 -6.70 6.33
CA GLY A 31 11.84 -7.68 5.68
C GLY A 31 10.36 -7.36 5.80
N ALA A 32 9.53 -8.27 5.28
CA ALA A 32 8.08 -8.10 5.31
C ALA A 32 7.53 -7.98 6.74
N LYS A 33 8.13 -8.72 7.69
CA LYS A 33 7.76 -8.68 9.11
C LYS A 33 8.06 -7.32 9.77
N ASP A 34 9.16 -6.69 9.40
CA ASP A 34 9.57 -5.39 9.95
C ASP A 34 8.64 -4.29 9.44
N LEU A 35 8.39 -4.28 8.13
CA LEU A 35 7.39 -3.41 7.52
C LEU A 35 6.01 -3.64 8.14
N TRP A 36 5.57 -4.87 8.31
CA TRP A 36 4.28 -5.16 8.95
C TRP A 36 4.21 -4.61 10.39
N ASN A 37 5.27 -4.80 11.18
CA ASN A 37 5.32 -4.27 12.55
C ASN A 37 5.29 -2.74 12.62
N THR A 38 5.92 -2.06 11.67
CA THR A 38 5.87 -0.59 11.56
C THR A 38 4.49 -0.13 11.10
N TYR A 39 3.90 -0.80 10.12
CA TYR A 39 2.69 -0.32 9.47
C TYR A 39 1.38 -0.81 10.10
N LYS A 40 1.38 -1.84 10.95
CA LYS A 40 0.19 -2.31 11.70
C LYS A 40 -0.41 -1.23 12.62
N LEU A 41 0.34 -0.18 12.92
CA LEU A 41 -0.12 0.96 13.73
C LEU A 41 -1.14 1.84 12.96
N TYR A 42 -1.14 1.75 11.62
CA TYR A 42 -1.91 2.62 10.73
C TYR A 42 -3.16 1.93 10.14
N GLY A 43 -3.30 0.61 10.33
CA GLY A 43 -4.45 -0.16 9.84
C GLY A 43 -4.53 -1.55 10.45
N HIS A 44 -5.73 -2.14 10.40
CA HIS A 44 -6.02 -3.40 11.09
C HIS A 44 -5.51 -4.63 10.32
N ASP A 45 -5.75 -4.65 9.01
CA ASP A 45 -5.24 -5.69 8.10
C ASP A 45 -4.21 -5.08 7.16
N VAL A 46 -2.96 -5.52 7.32
CA VAL A 46 -1.81 -5.06 6.54
C VAL A 46 -1.21 -6.26 5.82
N ASP A 47 -1.23 -6.23 4.50
CA ASP A 47 -0.48 -7.15 3.64
C ASP A 47 0.81 -6.48 3.18
N VAL A 48 1.94 -7.18 3.29
CA VAL A 48 3.26 -6.66 2.93
C VAL A 48 3.88 -7.55 1.88
N PHE A 49 4.22 -6.96 0.74
CA PHE A 49 4.84 -7.63 -0.36
C PHE A 49 6.18 -6.98 -0.71
N ILE A 50 7.29 -7.73 -0.54
CA ILE A 50 8.63 -7.33 -0.99
C ILE A 50 9.01 -8.23 -2.16
N PRO A 51 9.07 -7.72 -3.40
CA PRO A 51 9.55 -8.50 -4.53
C PRO A 51 11.05 -8.81 -4.39
N ASP A 52 11.49 -9.94 -4.91
CA ASP A 52 12.93 -10.24 -5.06
C ASP A 52 13.62 -9.33 -6.09
N ARG A 53 12.82 -8.64 -6.91
CA ARG A 53 13.30 -7.65 -7.89
C ARG A 53 13.79 -6.41 -7.16
N ARG A 54 14.87 -5.83 -7.67
CA ARG A 54 15.40 -4.54 -7.20
C ARG A 54 14.98 -3.42 -8.16
N THR A 55 14.94 -2.20 -7.65
CA THR A 55 14.75 -0.99 -8.47
C THR A 55 15.92 -0.82 -9.47
N LYS A 56 15.77 0.11 -10.44
CA LYS A 56 16.87 0.48 -11.36
C LYS A 56 18.16 0.92 -10.64
N ALA A 57 18.03 1.46 -9.42
CA ALA A 57 19.13 1.86 -8.56
C ALA A 57 19.63 0.73 -7.63
N ALA A 58 19.27 -0.54 -7.92
CA ALA A 58 19.61 -1.72 -7.13
C ALA A 58 19.11 -1.73 -5.67
N LYS A 59 18.16 -0.85 -5.32
CA LYS A 59 17.54 -0.80 -3.98
C LYS A 59 16.35 -1.76 -3.87
N ARG A 60 16.13 -2.33 -2.69
CA ARG A 60 14.90 -3.06 -2.35
C ARG A 60 13.72 -2.09 -2.25
N PHE A 61 12.54 -2.61 -2.55
CA PHE A 61 11.28 -1.90 -2.43
C PHE A 61 10.19 -2.88 -2.01
N GLY A 62 9.08 -2.36 -1.49
CA GLY A 62 7.95 -3.16 -1.08
C GLY A 62 6.64 -2.41 -1.26
N PHE A 63 5.56 -3.14 -1.13
CA PHE A 63 4.20 -2.61 -1.11
C PHE A 63 3.55 -3.00 0.20
N VAL A 64 2.83 -2.05 0.79
CA VAL A 64 2.04 -2.27 1.99
C VAL A 64 0.59 -1.97 1.64
N ARG A 65 -0.29 -2.96 1.74
CA ARG A 65 -1.70 -2.84 1.42
C ARG A 65 -2.53 -2.93 2.69
N PHE A 66 -3.39 -1.95 2.88
CA PHE A 66 -4.27 -1.82 4.03
C PHE A 66 -5.70 -2.12 3.62
N ILE A 67 -6.45 -2.82 4.48
CA ILE A 67 -7.91 -2.91 4.38
C ILE A 67 -8.48 -1.88 5.36
N LYS A 68 -9.17 -0.86 4.84
CA LYS A 68 -9.70 0.28 5.61
C LYS A 68 -8.61 0.98 6.43
N VAL A 69 -7.88 1.89 5.80
CA VAL A 69 -6.94 2.75 6.52
C VAL A 69 -7.73 3.60 7.54
N LEU A 70 -7.35 3.53 8.80
CA LEU A 70 -7.95 4.32 9.87
C LEU A 70 -7.49 5.79 9.80
N ASP A 71 -6.23 6.00 9.41
CA ASP A 71 -5.58 7.32 9.38
C ASP A 71 -4.59 7.42 8.21
N ILE A 72 -5.09 7.91 7.07
CA ILE A 72 -4.30 8.07 5.83
C ILE A 72 -3.28 9.20 5.97
N ASP A 73 -3.65 10.28 6.67
CA ASP A 73 -2.79 11.45 6.82
C ASP A 73 -1.52 11.10 7.60
N ARG A 74 -1.64 10.28 8.64
CA ARG A 74 -0.47 9.81 9.39
C ARG A 74 0.40 8.85 8.59
N LEU A 75 -0.18 8.09 7.66
CA LEU A 75 0.54 7.13 6.82
C LEU A 75 1.41 7.83 5.77
N ILE A 76 0.94 8.95 5.21
CA ILE A 76 1.65 9.70 4.15
C ILE A 76 2.75 10.60 4.74
N ASN A 77 2.58 11.10 5.97
CA ASN A 77 3.51 12.04 6.61
C ASN A 77 4.68 11.38 7.38
N ASN A 78 4.92 10.07 7.21
CA ASN A 78 5.95 9.32 7.95
C ASN A 78 7.24 9.08 7.17
#